data_AF-A0A7C6U0N4-F1
#
_entry.id   AF-A0A7C6U0N4-F1
#
_cell.length_a   1.000
_cell.length_b   1.000
_cell.length_c   1.000
_cell.angle_alpha   90.00
_cell.angle_beta   90.00
_cell.angle_gamma   90.00
#
_symmetry.space_group_name_H-M   'P 1'
#
loop_
_entity.id
_entity.type
_entity.pdbx_description
1 polymer ?
#
loop_
_entity_poly.entity_id
_entity_poly.type
_entity_poly.pdbx_seq_one_letter_code
_entity_poly.pdbx_strand_id
1 'polypeptide(L)' 'MLANVNTFALFGLESFAVRVEVDISRGLPAFNIVGLPDAAVKEAGDRVRAAIRNSGFE' A
#
# COMPACT_ATOMS: atom_id res chain seq x y z
N MET A 1 -0.60 -10.72 9.69
CA MET A 1 -0.01 -9.38 9.70
C MET A 1 1.49 -9.54 9.52
N LEU A 2 2.05 -9.10 8.38
CA LEU A 2 3.46 -9.22 8.06
C LEU A 2 4.25 -7.94 8.41
N ALA A 3 3.64 -6.76 8.26
CA ALA A 3 4.25 -5.48 8.61
C ALA A 3 3.19 -4.42 8.93
N ASN A 4 3.57 -3.40 9.70
CA ASN A 4 2.79 -2.18 9.85
C ASN A 4 3.69 -0.94 9.81
N VAL A 5 3.09 0.21 9.51
CA VAL A 5 3.77 1.50 9.50
C VAL A 5 2.81 2.60 9.97
N ASN A 6 3.30 3.49 10.82
CA ASN A 6 2.56 4.70 11.20
C ASN A 6 2.91 5.80 10.18
N THR A 7 1.88 6.44 9.63
CA THR A 7 2.02 7.51 8.63
C THR A 7 0.86 8.51 8.78
N PHE A 8 0.68 9.37 7.79
CA PHE A 8 -0.40 10.34 7.73
C PHE A 8 -1.16 10.22 6.41
N ALA A 9 -2.45 10.51 6.46
CA ALA A 9 -3.28 10.72 5.27
C ALA A 9 -3.81 12.15 5.27
N LEU A 10 -4.18 12.64 4.09
CA LEU A 10 -4.68 14.00 3.88
C LEU A 10 -6.21 14.01 3.77
N PHE A 11 -6.84 14.96 4.44
CA PHE A 11 -8.24 15.30 4.27
C PHE A 11 -8.35 16.80 4.00
N GLY A 12 -8.44 17.18 2.72
CA GLY A 12 -8.29 18.57 2.31
C GLY A 12 -6.88 19.09 2.61
N LEU A 13 -6.77 20.11 3.47
CA LEU A 13 -5.48 20.69 3.90
C LEU A 13 -5.00 20.15 5.25
N GLU A 14 -5.76 19.26 5.88
CA GLU A 14 -5.42 18.68 7.17
C GLU A 14 -4.78 17.30 6.99
N SER A 15 -3.83 16.96 7.87
CA SER A 15 -3.27 15.63 7.97
C SER A 15 -3.81 14.92 9.20
N PHE A 16 -4.11 13.64 9.09
CA PHE A 16 -4.48 12.80 10.22
C PHE A 16 -3.58 11.57 10.28
N ALA A 17 -3.22 11.17 11.50
CA ALA A 17 -2.37 10.01 11.73
C ALA A 17 -3.14 8.74 11.35
N VAL A 18 -2.47 7.85 10.61
CA VAL A 18 -3.01 6.55 10.20
C VAL A 18 -1.98 5.46 10.42
N ARG A 19 -2.46 4.24 10.67
CA ARG A 19 -1.63 3.03 10.68
C ARG A 19 -1.99 2.20 9.46
N VAL A 20 -1.00 1.92 8.63
CA VAL A 20 -1.14 1.02 7.49
C VAL A 20 -0.64 -0.35 7.91
N GLU A 21 -1.40 -1.38 7.58
CA GLU A 21 -1.08 -2.77 7.89
C GLU A 21 -1.00 -3.57 6.60
N VAL A 22 -0.06 -4.51 6.55
CA VAL A 22 0.15 -5.40 5.41
C VAL A 22 0.10 -6.84 5.90
N ASP A 23 -0.56 -7.68 5.12
CA ASP A 23 -0.57 -9.12 5.29
C ASP A 23 -0.14 -9.80 3.98
N ILE A 24 0.58 -10.91 4.10
CA ILE A 24 0.97 -11.75 2.97
C ILE A 24 0.58 -13.18 3.30
N SER A 25 -0.11 -13.81 2.36
CA SER A 25 -0.52 -15.21 2.43
C SER A 25 -0.09 -15.95 1.16
N ARG A 26 -0.04 -17.29 1.25
CA ARG A 26 0.27 -18.14 0.09
C ARG A 26 -0.98 -18.28 -0.77
N GLY A 27 -0.83 -18.25 -2.09
CA GLY A 27 -1.93 -18.39 -3.04
C GLY A 27 -1.60 -17.82 -4.40
N LEU A 28 -2.64 -17.49 -5.17
CA LEU A 28 -2.48 -16.78 -6.43
C LEU A 28 -1.97 -15.35 -6.19
N PRO A 29 -1.09 -14.81 -7.04
CA PRO A 29 -0.60 -13.44 -6.91
C PRO A 29 -1.75 -12.42 -6.95
N ALA A 30 -1.88 -11.64 -5.89
CA ALA A 30 -2.83 -10.53 -5.80
C ALA A 30 -2.21 -9.40 -4.97
N PHE A 31 -2.59 -8.16 -5.29
CA PHE A 31 -2.23 -6.99 -4.49
C PHE A 31 -3.50 -6.17 -4.31
N ASN A 32 -4.03 -6.16 -3.10
CA ASN A 32 -5.30 -5.52 -2.78
C ASN A 32 -5.06 -4.43 -1.74
N ILE A 33 -5.58 -3.23 -1.99
CA ILE A 33 -5.59 -2.14 -1.02
C ILE A 33 -7.04 -1.89 -0.63
N VAL A 34 -7.33 -1.96 0.66
CA VAL A 34 -8.66 -1.80 1.26
C VAL A 34 -8.63 -0.70 2.33
N GLY A 35 -9.80 -0.36 2.89
CA GLY A 35 -9.90 0.73 3.87
C GLY A 35 -10.23 2.09 3.24
N LEU A 36 -11.01 2.09 2.15
CA LEU A 36 -11.43 3.28 1.41
C LEU A 36 -10.25 4.13 0.86
N PRO A 37 -9.26 3.52 0.17
CA PRO A 37 -8.18 4.29 -0.43
C PRO A 37 -8.70 5.15 -1.59
N ASP A 38 -8.08 6.31 -1.76
CA ASP A 38 -8.27 7.15 -2.94
C ASP A 38 -7.61 6.53 -4.20
N ALA A 39 -7.76 7.21 -5.34
CA ALA A 39 -7.19 6.75 -6.61
C ALA A 39 -5.64 6.71 -6.58
N ALA A 40 -5.01 7.73 -6.01
CA ALA A 40 -3.55 7.84 -5.99
C ALA A 40 -2.89 6.71 -5.17
N VAL A 41 -3.53 6.31 -4.08
CA VAL A 41 -3.13 5.16 -3.24
C VAL A 41 -3.37 3.85 -3.99
N LYS A 42 -4.49 3.69 -4.69
CA LYS A 42 -4.75 2.49 -5.51
C LYS A 42 -3.69 2.32 -6.60
N GLU A 43 -3.36 3.38 -7.33
CA GLU A 43 -2.33 3.39 -8.39
C GLU A 43 -0.91 3.18 -7.83
N ALA A 44 -0.67 3.50 -6.56
CA ALA A 44 0.62 3.24 -5.92
C ALA A 44 0.98 1.75 -5.92
N GLY A 45 -0.02 0.86 -5.87
CA GLY A 45 0.22 -0.59 -5.94
C GLY A 45 0.97 -1.01 -7.21
N ASP A 46 0.59 -0.47 -8.37
CA ASP A 46 1.27 -0.78 -9.63
C ASP A 46 2.67 -0.15 -9.70
N ARG A 47 2.85 1.05 -9.13
CA ARG A 47 4.18 1.67 -8.99
C ARG A 47 5.11 0.81 -8.11
N VAL A 48 4.60 0.29 -7.00
CA VAL A 48 5.36 -0.57 -6.09
C VAL A 48 5.73 -1.88 -6.78
N ARG A 49 4.79 -2.54 -7.48
CA ARG A 49 5.10 -3.75 -8.27
C ARG A 49 6.21 -3.48 -9.30
N ALA A 50 6.10 -2.40 -10.06
CA ALA A 50 7.12 -2.04 -11.04
C ALA A 50 8.49 -1.79 -10.38
N ALA A 51 8.51 -1.12 -9.22
CA ALA A 51 9.74 -0.88 -8.47
C ALA A 51 10.38 -2.17 -7.95
N ILE A 52 9.58 -3.11 -7.42
CA ILE A 52 10.06 -4.42 -6.95
C ILE A 52 10.73 -5.18 -8.10
N ARG A 53 10.05 -5.28 -9.25
CA ARG A 53 10.59 -5.93 -10.45
C ARG A 53 11.90 -5.30 -10.91
N ASN A 54 11.92 -3.97 -11.03
CA ASN A 54 13.10 -3.24 -11.52
C ASN A 54 14.26 -3.25 -10.52
N SER A 55 14.00 -3.62 -9.26
CA SER A 55 15.02 -3.75 -8.21
C SER A 55 15.58 -5.19 -8.11
N GLY A 56 15.12 -6.12 -8.94
CA GLY A 56 15.60 -7.52 -8.96
C GLY A 56 15.05 -8.40 -7.85
N PHE A 57 13.89 -8.05 -7.28
CA PHE A 57 13.21 -8.82 -6.23
C PHE A 57 12.02 -9.64 -6.74
N GLU A 58 11.80 -9.67 -8.06
CA GLU A 58 10.78 -10.49 -8.75
C GLU A 58 11.47 -11.51 -9.66
#